data_AF-A0A9X1W7K4-F1
#
_entry.id   AF-A0A9X1W7K4-F1
#
_cell.length_a   1.000
_cell.length_b   1.000
_cell.length_c   1.000
_cell.angle_alpha   90.00
_cell.angle_beta   90.00
_cell.angle_gamma   90.00
#
_symmetry.space_group_name_H-M   'P 1'
#
loop_
_entity.id
_entity.type
_entity.pdbx_description
1 polymer ?
#
loop_
_entity_poly.entity_id
_entity_poly.type
_entity_poly.pdbx_seq_one_letter_code
_entity_poly.pdbx_strand_id
1 'polypeptide(L)' 'MAHTIHFHGLDLTPAVDGVPSLPVDPVLEHKAFTYELTPQYEGSFLGHCHVDSFNHILAGMYFPIIIHQD' A
#
# COMPACT_ATOMS: atom_id res chain seq x y z
N MET A 1 -1.41 -3.11 16.96
CA MET A 1 -0.42 -3.27 15.89
C MET A 1 -0.67 -2.22 14.83
N ALA A 2 0.40 -1.71 14.21
CA ALA A 2 0.28 -0.70 13.17
C ALA A 2 0.42 -1.31 11.77
N HIS A 3 -0.23 -0.72 10.77
CA HIS A 3 -0.20 -1.21 9.40
C HIS A 3 -0.07 -0.07 8.39
N THR A 4 0.50 -0.39 7.23
CA THR A 4 0.47 0.44 6.03
C THR A 4 0.03 -0.42 4.85
N ILE A 5 -0.27 0.20 3.71
CA ILE A 5 -0.44 -0.46 2.42
C ILE A 5 0.62 0.09 1.49
N HIS A 6 1.52 -0.77 1.02
CA HIS A 6 2.41 -0.46 -0.09
C HIS A 6 1.81 -0.95 -1.41
N PHE A 7 1.91 -0.13 -2.44
CA PHE A 7 1.33 -0.36 -3.75
C PHE A 7 2.43 -0.80 -4.72
N HIS A 8 2.82 -2.06 -4.60
CA HIS A 8 3.92 -2.65 -5.33
C HIS A 8 3.76 -2.48 -6.86
N GLY A 9 4.68 -1.70 -7.43
CA GLY A 9 4.77 -1.42 -8.86
C GLY A 9 4.04 -0.17 -9.34
N LEU A 10 3.24 0.50 -8.49
CA LEU A 10 2.69 1.80 -8.85
C LEU A 10 3.75 2.90 -8.72
N ASP A 11 3.81 3.80 -9.71
CA ASP A 11 4.66 4.98 -9.70
C ASP A 11 3.98 6.09 -8.87
N LEU A 12 4.29 6.13 -7.58
CA LEU A 12 3.65 7.00 -6.59
C LEU A 12 4.65 7.90 -5.88
N THR A 13 4.16 9.03 -5.36
CA THR A 13 4.97 9.87 -4.47
C THR A 13 5.21 9.15 -3.13
N PRO A 14 6.33 9.43 -2.43
CA PRO A 14 6.62 8.82 -1.14
C PRO A 14 5.50 8.99 -0.10
N ALA A 15 4.72 10.07 -0.18
CA ALA A 15 3.61 10.38 0.72
C ALA A 15 2.47 9.35 0.72
N VAL A 16 2.35 8.53 -0.33
CA VAL A 16 1.28 7.53 -0.46
C VAL A 16 1.81 6.13 -0.79
N ASP A 17 3.13 5.94 -0.74
CA ASP A 17 3.78 4.66 -1.07
C ASP A 17 3.70 3.62 0.06
N GLY A 18 3.34 4.04 1.28
CA GLY A 18 3.12 3.14 2.40
C GLY A 18 4.37 2.49 2.99
N VAL A 19 5.56 2.99 2.65
CA VAL A 19 6.82 2.60 3.30
C VAL A 19 6.85 3.20 4.71
N PRO A 20 6.98 2.38 5.79
CA PRO A 20 7.06 2.91 7.14
C PRO A 20 8.22 3.91 7.26
N SER A 21 8.04 4.97 8.05
CA SER A 21 9.02 6.05 8.28
C SER A 21 9.30 7.00 7.11
N LEU A 22 8.58 6.85 5.98
CA LEU A 22 8.50 7.82 4.89
C LEU A 22 7.04 8.25 4.72
N PRO A 23 6.77 9.53 4.44
CA PRO A 23 6.24 10.58 5.34
C PRO A 23 4.97 10.27 6.16
N VAL A 24 4.38 9.07 6.08
CA VAL A 24 3.13 8.71 6.77
C VAL A 24 3.40 7.71 7.88
N ASP A 25 2.93 8.04 9.08
CA ASP A 25 2.98 7.11 10.21
C ASP A 25 2.10 5.89 9.93
N PRO A 26 2.54 4.68 10.31
CA PRO A 26 1.70 3.50 10.26
C PRO A 26 0.34 3.71 10.96
N VAL A 27 -0.72 3.19 10.34
CA VAL A 27 -2.09 3.29 10.86
C VAL A 27 -2.23 2.39 12.08
N LEU A 28 -2.50 3.00 13.24
CA LEU A 28 -2.74 2.29 14.49
C LEU A 28 -4.15 1.68 14.56
N GLU A 29 -4.33 0.76 15.50
CA GLU A 29 -5.65 0.18 15.80
C GLU A 29 -6.70 1.27 16.02
N HIS A 30 -7.89 1.05 15.44
CA HIS A 30 -9.02 2.00 15.49
C HIS A 30 -8.75 3.37 14.84
N LYS A 31 -7.67 3.50 14.06
CA LYS A 31 -7.41 4.66 13.20
C LYS A 31 -7.62 4.28 11.74
N ALA A 32 -7.74 5.31 10.91
CA ALA A 32 -7.88 5.17 9.47
C ALA A 32 -6.99 6.20 8.78
N PHE A 33 -6.56 5.84 7.57
CA PHE A 33 -5.85 6.71 6.65
C PHE A 33 -6.43 6.50 5.25
N THR A 34 -6.59 7.58 4.49
CA THR A 34 -7.09 7.53 3.11
C THR A 34 -5.92 7.68 2.15
N TYR A 35 -5.73 6.69 1.29
CA TYR A 35 -4.78 6.77 0.17
C TYR A 35 -5.48 7.40 -1.04
N GLU A 36 -4.95 8.51 -1.51
CA GLU A 36 -5.34 9.11 -2.79
C GLU A 36 -4.29 8.76 -3.83
N LEU A 37 -4.67 7.92 -4.80
CA LEU A 37 -3.76 7.38 -5.81
C LEU A 37 -4.10 8.00 -7.16
N THR A 38 -3.07 8.39 -7.91
CA THR A 38 -3.19 8.78 -9.32
C THR A 38 -2.28 7.89 -10.16
N PRO A 39 -2.72 6.66 -10.48
CA PRO A 39 -1.89 5.73 -11.23
C PRO A 39 -1.59 6.25 -12.64
N GLN A 40 -0.34 6.11 -13.08
CA GLN A 40 0.12 6.62 -14.37
C GLN A 40 0.01 5.59 -15.50
N TYR A 41 -0.11 4.31 -15.16
CA TYR A 41 -0.01 3.20 -16.11
C TYR A 41 -1.06 2.14 -15.83
N GLU A 42 -1.65 1.58 -16.89
CA GLU A 42 -2.45 0.36 -16.85
C GLU A 42 -1.61 -0.85 -16.47
N GLY A 43 -2.25 -1.89 -15.92
CA GLY A 43 -1.56 -3.14 -15.65
C GLY A 43 -2.08 -3.89 -14.42
N SER A 44 -1.31 -4.90 -14.04
CA SER A 44 -1.54 -5.73 -12.85
C SER A 44 -0.46 -5.45 -11.81
N PHE A 45 -0.89 -5.03 -10.63
CA PHE A 45 -0.08 -4.61 -9.50
C PHE A 45 -0.54 -5.33 -8.23
N LEU A 46 0.12 -5.05 -7.10
CA LEU A 46 -0.17 -5.68 -5.81
C LEU A 46 -0.19 -4.64 -4.69
N GLY A 47 -1.23 -4.66 -3.85
CA GLY A 47 -1.22 -3.99 -2.56
C GLY A 47 -0.81 -4.97 -1.46
N HIS A 48 0.06 -4.59 -0.52
CA HIS A 48 0.36 -5.42 0.63
C HIS A 48 0.78 -4.63 1.87
N CYS A 49 0.72 -5.26 3.05
CA CYS A 49 1.24 -4.64 4.26
C CYS A 49 2.76 -4.47 4.18
N HIS A 50 3.25 -3.28 4.53
CA HIS A 50 4.70 -2.98 4.54
C HIS A 50 5.26 -2.81 5.96
N VAL A 51 4.45 -3.13 6.98
CA VAL A 51 4.90 -3.37 8.36
C VAL A 51 5.01 -4.89 8.52
N ASP A 52 6.11 -5.40 9.11
CA ASP A 52 6.36 -6.84 9.28
C ASP A 52 5.96 -7.67 8.04
N SER A 53 6.41 -7.20 6.86
CA SER A 53 5.86 -7.60 5.57
C SER A 53 5.87 -9.11 5.37
N PHE A 54 6.92 -9.80 5.84
CA PHE A 54 7.02 -11.25 5.73
C PHE A 54 5.84 -11.96 6.42
N ASN A 55 5.59 -11.67 7.69
CA ASN A 55 4.52 -12.33 8.44
C ASN A 55 3.14 -11.89 7.97
N HIS A 56 2.96 -10.60 7.66
CA HIS A 56 1.65 -10.08 7.27
C HIS A 56 1.22 -10.52 5.87
N ILE A 57 2.14 -10.60 4.91
CA ILE A 57 1.83 -11.19 3.60
C ILE A 57 1.42 -12.65 3.77
N LEU A 58 2.16 -13.43 4.57
CA LEU A 58 1.83 -14.84 4.84
C LEU A 58 0.49 -14.99 5.60
N ALA A 59 0.13 -14.02 6.43
CA ALA A 59 -1.18 -13.95 7.09
C ALA A 59 -2.33 -13.50 6.16
N GLY A 60 -2.04 -13.18 4.89
CA GLY A 60 -3.04 -12.83 3.87
C GLY A 60 -3.24 -11.33 3.66
N MET A 61 -2.39 -10.46 4.19
CA MET A 61 -2.50 -9.00 4.04
C MET A 61 -1.93 -8.51 2.70
N TYR A 62 -2.50 -9.01 1.61
CA TYR A 62 -2.20 -8.58 0.25
C TYR A 62 -3.44 -8.69 -0.64
N PHE A 63 -3.48 -7.92 -1.72
CA PHE A 63 -4.58 -7.95 -2.68
C PHE A 63 -4.11 -7.51 -4.08
N PRO A 64 -4.73 -8.02 -5.16
CA PRO A 64 -4.42 -7.58 -6.52
C PRO A 64 -4.96 -6.18 -6.77
N ILE A 65 -4.24 -5.39 -7.57
CA ILE A 65 -4.68 -4.10 -8.08
C ILE A 65 -4.62 -4.15 -9.60
N ILE A 66 -5.74 -3.90 -10.27
CA ILE A 66 -5.83 -3.87 -11.72
C ILE A 66 -6.21 -2.47 -12.15
N ILE A 67 -5.40 -1.87 -13.01
CA ILE A 67 -5.68 -0.57 -13.63
C ILE A 67 -5.99 -0.84 -15.10
N HIS A 68 -7.18 -0.45 -15.51
CA HIS A 68 -7.64 -0.58 -16.88
C HIS A 68 -7.20 0.64 -17.70
N GLN A 69 -7.03 0.43 -19.00
CA GLN A 69 -7.03 1.54 -19.95
C GLN A 69 -8.45 2.10 -20.04
N ASP A 70 -8.55 3.39 -20.33
CA ASP A 70 -9.83 4.04 -20.65
C ASP A 70 -10.45 3.49 -21.95
#